data_AF-A0A1F3AFL2-F1
#
_entry.id   AF-A0A1F3AFL2-F1
#
_cell.length_a   1.000
_cell.length_b   1.000
_cell.length_c   1.000
_cell.angle_alpha   90.00
_cell.angle_beta   90.00
_cell.angle_gamma   90.00
#
_symmetry.space_group_name_H-M   'P 1'
#
loop_
_entity.id
_entity.type
_entity.pdbx_description
1 polymer ?
#
loop_
_entity_poly.entity_id
_entity_poly.type
_entity_poly.pdbx_seq_one_letter_code
_entity_poly.pdbx_strand_id
1 'polypeptide(L)'
;MLSLLAPGAALAEAAPAAFAAYAAGDYERAVDLAEGAGTAEDLALAARAMNAVAYFDAGRKTARRTAGDAYEIAEQAIRLDPRLPEAHLQAAISLALKGARMSHMRAFFSGLAGKARERIDAALGLDPENPWALSTSAAWRIEVARRGGGALYDADPQKGHEEFLKARALAPGNPVIAYECALRLLADGRAEWRADGLAALDDALAATPTTEFESDIQALARAFAAAIAAGDKAEKAFIDAQP
;
A
#
# COMPACT_ATOMS: atom_id res chain seq x y z
N MET A 1 18.38 5.43 31.87
CA MET A 1 18.26 4.77 30.55
C MET A 1 16.95 3.99 30.52
N LEU A 2 15.87 4.64 30.11
CA LEU A 2 14.58 4.00 29.85
C LEU A 2 14.37 4.03 28.34
N SER A 3 14.55 2.88 27.69
CA SER A 3 14.11 2.67 26.31
C SER A 3 12.59 2.65 26.30
N LEU A 4 11.97 3.65 25.69
CA LEU A 4 10.59 3.62 25.25
C LEU A 4 10.56 2.87 23.91
N LEU A 5 10.14 1.60 23.96
CA LEU A 5 9.58 0.93 22.79
C LEU A 5 8.34 1.70 22.35
N ALA A 6 8.34 2.22 21.13
CA ALA A 6 7.11 2.67 20.49
C ALA A 6 6.29 1.43 20.08
N PRO A 7 5.00 1.35 20.43
CA PRO A 7 4.14 0.27 19.96
C PRO A 7 3.71 0.60 18.53
N GLY A 8 4.43 0.07 17.55
CA GLY A 8 3.78 -0.23 16.27
C GLY A 8 2.70 -1.26 16.57
N ALA A 9 1.45 -1.01 16.15
CA ALA A 9 0.35 -1.95 16.31
C ALA A 9 0.83 -3.34 15.85
N ALA A 10 1.12 -4.20 16.83
CA ALA A 10 1.66 -5.51 16.58
C ALA A 10 0.57 -6.30 15.85
N LEU A 11 0.96 -7.00 14.78
CA LEU A 11 0.33 -8.27 14.46
C LEU A 11 0.22 -9.01 15.80
N ALA A 12 -0.99 -9.18 16.33
CA ALA A 12 -1.20 -9.93 17.55
C ALA A 12 -1.62 -11.34 17.12
N GLU A 13 -0.78 -12.32 16.84
CA GLU A 13 0.67 -12.45 16.77
C GLU A 13 0.87 -13.48 15.65
N ALA A 14 0.94 -13.02 14.39
CA ALA A 14 1.25 -13.91 13.27
C ALA A 14 2.53 -14.68 13.61
N ALA A 15 2.63 -15.94 13.16
CA ALA A 15 3.71 -16.84 13.50
C ALA A 15 5.07 -16.12 13.34
N PRO A 16 5.88 -15.99 14.41
CA PRO A 16 7.10 -15.16 14.37
C PRO A 16 8.05 -15.55 13.24
N ALA A 17 8.09 -16.84 12.87
CA ALA A 17 8.87 -17.34 11.76
C ALA A 17 8.35 -16.86 10.38
N ALA A 18 7.03 -16.74 10.20
CA ALA A 18 6.44 -16.22 8.96
C ALA A 18 6.76 -14.73 8.82
N PHE A 19 6.62 -13.95 9.90
CA PHE A 19 6.96 -12.53 9.86
C PHE A 19 8.46 -12.31 9.64
N ALA A 20 9.33 -13.10 10.27
CA ALA A 20 10.76 -13.04 10.03
C ALA A 20 11.13 -13.33 8.57
N ALA A 21 10.47 -14.31 7.93
CA ALA A 21 10.64 -14.59 6.51
C ALA A 21 10.19 -13.40 5.64
N TYR A 22 9.03 -12.81 5.93
CA TYR A 22 8.54 -11.60 5.25
C TYR A 22 9.52 -10.43 5.39
N ALA A 23 9.99 -10.18 6.63
CA ALA A 23 10.91 -9.08 6.93
C ALA A 23 12.25 -9.24 6.20
N ALA A 24 12.70 -10.48 5.97
CA ALA A 24 13.91 -10.80 5.21
C ALA A 24 13.70 -10.83 3.68
N GLY A 25 12.48 -10.57 3.18
CA GLY A 25 12.16 -10.62 1.75
C GLY A 25 11.92 -12.04 1.19
N ASP A 26 11.92 -13.06 2.05
CA ASP A 26 11.59 -14.44 1.67
C ASP A 26 10.07 -14.64 1.67
N TYR A 27 9.41 -13.99 0.71
CA TYR A 27 7.94 -13.92 0.66
C TYR A 27 7.28 -15.27 0.40
N GLU A 28 7.89 -16.15 -0.39
CA GLU A 28 7.37 -17.50 -0.63
C GLU A 28 7.37 -18.31 0.67
N ARG A 29 8.49 -18.30 1.40
CA ARG A 29 8.57 -18.95 2.72
C ARG A 29 7.61 -18.31 3.73
N ALA A 30 7.42 -17.00 3.67
CA ALA A 30 6.48 -16.31 4.56
C ALA A 30 5.04 -16.79 4.33
N VAL A 31 4.63 -16.95 3.07
CA VAL A 31 3.32 -17.53 2.71
C VAL A 31 3.19 -18.96 3.21
N ASP A 32 4.17 -19.82 2.92
CA ASP A 32 4.13 -21.23 3.34
C ASP A 32 4.01 -21.40 4.86
N LEU A 33 4.79 -20.62 5.62
CA LEU A 33 4.77 -20.66 7.08
C LEU A 33 3.46 -20.14 7.66
N ALA A 34 2.91 -19.07 7.07
CA ALA A 34 1.66 -18.47 7.50
C ALA A 34 0.45 -19.36 7.19
N GLU A 35 0.33 -19.88 5.97
CA GLU A 35 -0.76 -20.78 5.59
C GLU A 35 -0.76 -22.09 6.41
N GLY A 36 0.43 -22.58 6.78
CA GLY A 36 0.57 -23.75 7.65
C GLY A 36 0.01 -23.55 9.07
N ALA A 37 0.02 -22.33 9.59
CA ALA A 37 -0.56 -21.99 10.89
C ALA A 37 -2.06 -21.67 10.79
N GLY A 38 -2.47 -20.97 9.72
CA GLY A 38 -3.87 -20.85 9.30
C GLY A 38 -4.76 -19.96 10.17
N THR A 39 -4.19 -19.13 11.05
CA THR A 39 -4.96 -18.11 11.79
C THR A 39 -5.35 -16.95 10.88
N ALA A 40 -6.27 -16.08 11.32
CA ALA A 40 -6.66 -14.90 10.55
C ALA A 40 -5.46 -13.97 10.32
N GLU A 41 -4.63 -13.79 11.33
CA GLU A 41 -3.42 -12.96 11.32
C GLU A 41 -2.34 -13.54 10.42
N ASP A 42 -2.15 -14.85 10.45
CA ASP A 42 -1.22 -15.53 9.55
C ASP A 42 -1.68 -15.38 8.10
N LEU A 43 -2.96 -15.64 7.80
CA LEU A 43 -3.48 -15.45 6.44
C LEU A 43 -3.38 -13.98 5.98
N ALA A 44 -3.61 -13.00 6.87
CA ALA A 44 -3.39 -11.60 6.54
C ALA A 44 -1.91 -11.32 6.21
N LEU A 45 -0.96 -11.92 6.95
CA LEU A 45 0.46 -11.84 6.65
C LEU A 45 0.84 -12.53 5.33
N ALA A 46 0.25 -13.68 5.02
CA ALA A 46 0.43 -14.36 3.72
C ALA A 46 -0.05 -13.46 2.57
N ALA A 47 -1.24 -12.86 2.70
CA ALA A 47 -1.74 -11.89 1.71
C ALA A 47 -0.79 -10.69 1.55
N ARG A 48 -0.23 -10.18 2.66
CA ARG A 48 0.76 -9.09 2.63
C ARG A 48 2.04 -9.50 1.89
N ALA A 49 2.57 -10.69 2.12
CA ALA A 49 3.73 -11.22 1.43
C ALA A 49 3.47 -11.35 -0.08
N MET A 50 2.30 -11.87 -0.48
CA MET A 50 1.93 -11.95 -1.89
C MET A 50 1.71 -10.56 -2.53
N ASN A 51 1.18 -9.60 -1.78
CA ASN A 51 1.08 -8.22 -2.25
C ASN A 51 2.45 -7.59 -2.49
N ALA A 52 3.45 -7.86 -1.64
CA ALA A 52 4.83 -7.43 -1.87
C ALA A 52 5.40 -8.00 -3.18
N VAL A 53 5.19 -9.30 -3.43
CA VAL A 53 5.58 -9.93 -4.72
C VAL A 53 4.88 -9.26 -5.90
N ALA A 54 3.57 -9.04 -5.80
CA ALA A 54 2.78 -8.42 -6.87
C ALA A 54 3.19 -6.96 -7.16
N TYR A 55 3.63 -6.23 -6.14
CA TYR A 55 4.06 -4.84 -6.26
C TYR A 55 5.28 -4.70 -7.18
N PHE A 56 6.30 -5.52 -6.96
CA PHE A 56 7.57 -5.47 -7.71
C PHE A 56 7.57 -6.30 -9.00
N ASP A 57 6.56 -7.13 -9.25
CA ASP A 57 6.46 -7.91 -10.48
C ASP A 57 6.17 -7.01 -11.71
N ALA A 58 7.15 -6.93 -12.60
CA ALA A 58 7.05 -6.20 -13.87
C ALA A 58 6.08 -6.85 -14.88
N GLY A 59 5.75 -8.13 -14.71
CA GLY A 59 4.83 -8.88 -15.54
C GLY A 59 3.37 -8.53 -15.24
N ARG A 60 2.75 -7.68 -16.07
CA ARG A 60 1.33 -7.26 -15.88
C ARG A 60 0.34 -8.40 -15.62
N LYS A 61 0.50 -9.55 -16.29
CA LYS A 61 -0.41 -10.71 -16.12
C LYS A 61 -0.10 -11.49 -14.85
N THR A 62 1.18 -11.63 -14.49
CA THR A 62 1.63 -12.36 -13.31
C THR A 62 1.31 -11.55 -12.05
N ALA A 63 1.68 -10.27 -11.99
CA ALA A 63 1.35 -9.35 -10.91
C ALA A 63 -0.15 -9.34 -10.60
N ARG A 64 -0.99 -9.27 -11.63
CA ARG A 64 -2.45 -9.27 -11.48
C ARG A 64 -2.99 -10.61 -10.96
N ARG A 65 -2.35 -11.73 -11.30
CA ARG A 65 -2.74 -13.05 -10.79
C ARG A 65 -2.34 -13.14 -9.32
N THR A 66 -1.08 -12.83 -8.99
CA THR A 66 -0.56 -12.82 -7.63
C THR A 66 -1.39 -11.92 -6.71
N ALA A 67 -1.75 -10.71 -7.13
CA ALA A 67 -2.65 -9.84 -6.38
C ALA A 67 -4.09 -10.39 -6.28
N GLY A 68 -4.53 -11.19 -7.25
CA GLY A 68 -5.80 -11.91 -7.18
C GLY A 68 -5.77 -13.00 -6.11
N ASP A 69 -4.71 -13.78 -6.08
CA ASP A 69 -4.50 -14.86 -5.10
C ASP A 69 -4.35 -14.26 -3.68
N ALA A 70 -3.59 -13.17 -3.54
CA ALA A 70 -3.48 -12.40 -2.29
C ALA A 70 -4.83 -11.89 -1.77
N TYR A 71 -5.71 -11.42 -2.68
CA TYR A 71 -7.07 -11.02 -2.33
C TYR A 71 -7.88 -12.21 -1.78
N GLU A 72 -7.79 -13.38 -2.41
CA GLU A 72 -8.51 -14.58 -1.96
C GLU A 72 -8.04 -15.05 -0.57
N ILE A 73 -6.75 -14.95 -0.27
CA ILE A 73 -6.19 -15.22 1.06
C ILE A 73 -6.69 -14.19 2.08
N ALA A 74 -6.64 -12.89 1.75
CA ALA A 74 -7.16 -11.86 2.65
C ALA A 74 -8.66 -12.04 2.95
N GLU A 75 -9.46 -12.46 1.96
CA GLU A 75 -10.87 -12.81 2.17
C GLU A 75 -11.04 -14.05 3.06
N GLN A 76 -10.10 -15.00 3.05
CA GLN A 76 -10.09 -16.11 4.01
C GLN A 76 -9.84 -15.60 5.43
N ALA A 77 -8.84 -14.73 5.61
CA ALA A 77 -8.57 -14.09 6.89
C ALA A 77 -9.80 -13.35 7.43
N ILE A 78 -10.49 -12.55 6.58
CA ILE A 78 -11.72 -11.84 6.94
C ILE A 78 -12.84 -12.80 7.36
N ARG A 79 -12.94 -13.99 6.75
CA ARG A 79 -13.95 -15.00 7.14
C ARG A 79 -13.65 -15.59 8.51
N LEU A 80 -12.38 -15.75 8.87
CA LEU A 80 -11.96 -16.24 10.18
C LEU A 80 -12.14 -15.17 11.26
N ASP A 81 -11.70 -13.94 10.98
CA ASP A 81 -11.93 -12.78 11.84
C ASP A 81 -12.33 -11.54 11.02
N PRO A 82 -13.63 -11.22 10.96
CA PRO A 82 -14.12 -10.02 10.29
C PRO A 82 -13.69 -8.71 10.95
N ARG A 83 -13.16 -8.77 12.19
CA ARG A 83 -12.74 -7.60 12.97
C ARG A 83 -11.23 -7.35 12.90
N LEU A 84 -10.49 -8.12 12.11
CA LEU A 84 -9.05 -7.93 11.90
C LEU A 84 -8.81 -6.81 10.87
N PRO A 85 -8.32 -5.62 11.27
CA PRO A 85 -8.15 -4.50 10.34
C PRO A 85 -7.15 -4.81 9.21
N GLU A 86 -6.07 -5.52 9.54
CA GLU A 86 -5.02 -5.90 8.60
C GLU A 86 -5.57 -6.76 7.45
N ALA A 87 -6.50 -7.66 7.72
CA ALA A 87 -7.09 -8.50 6.66
C ALA A 87 -7.88 -7.67 5.64
N HIS A 88 -8.65 -6.68 6.10
CA HIS A 88 -9.34 -5.74 5.21
C HIS A 88 -8.36 -4.83 4.46
N LEU A 89 -7.34 -4.33 5.14
CA LEU A 89 -6.29 -3.53 4.52
C LEU A 89 -5.60 -4.30 3.38
N GLN A 90 -5.15 -5.53 3.63
CA GLN A 90 -4.49 -6.35 2.61
C GLN A 90 -5.43 -6.68 1.46
N ALA A 91 -6.72 -6.95 1.72
CA ALA A 91 -7.71 -7.13 0.66
C ALA A 91 -7.83 -5.88 -0.24
N ALA A 92 -7.83 -4.69 0.35
CA ALA A 92 -7.88 -3.43 -0.41
C ALA A 92 -6.63 -3.22 -1.28
N ILE A 93 -5.44 -3.46 -0.72
CA ILE A 93 -4.15 -3.36 -1.44
C ILE A 93 -4.13 -4.34 -2.61
N SER A 94 -4.55 -5.60 -2.39
CA SER A 94 -4.65 -6.62 -3.43
C SER A 94 -5.53 -6.17 -4.59
N LEU A 95 -6.69 -5.54 -4.30
CA LEU A 95 -7.59 -5.01 -5.33
C LEU A 95 -6.97 -3.83 -6.10
N ALA A 96 -6.25 -2.94 -5.40
CA ALA A 96 -5.55 -1.82 -6.03
C ALA A 96 -4.46 -2.31 -6.99
N LEU A 97 -3.58 -3.22 -6.55
CA LEU A 97 -2.52 -3.83 -7.37
C LEU A 97 -3.08 -4.60 -8.57
N LYS A 98 -4.19 -5.32 -8.37
CA LYS A 98 -4.90 -6.01 -9.44
C LYS A 98 -5.44 -5.03 -10.49
N GLY A 99 -5.97 -3.88 -10.06
CA GLY A 99 -6.52 -2.83 -10.92
C GLY A 99 -5.45 -1.99 -11.64
N ALA A 100 -4.31 -1.75 -10.99
CA ALA A 100 -3.16 -1.03 -11.55
C ALA A 100 -2.69 -1.58 -12.90
N ARG A 101 -2.75 -2.91 -13.07
CA ARG A 101 -2.30 -3.62 -14.27
C ARG A 101 -3.43 -3.88 -15.28
N MET A 102 -4.59 -3.25 -15.11
CA MET A 102 -5.72 -3.33 -16.05
C MET A 102 -5.85 -2.06 -16.89
N SER A 103 -6.48 -2.17 -18.07
CA SER A 103 -6.93 -0.98 -18.78
C SER A 103 -8.02 -0.26 -17.97
N HIS A 104 -8.13 1.07 -18.14
CA HIS A 104 -9.14 1.90 -17.47
C HIS A 104 -10.55 1.31 -17.59
N MET A 105 -10.98 0.95 -18.81
CA MET A 105 -12.28 0.32 -19.04
C MET A 105 -12.45 -1.00 -18.29
N ARG A 106 -11.43 -1.86 -18.29
CA ARG A 106 -11.51 -3.16 -17.62
C ARG A 106 -11.60 -3.00 -16.10
N ALA A 107 -10.78 -2.11 -15.52
CA ALA A 107 -10.82 -1.82 -14.10
C ALA A 107 -12.21 -1.29 -13.68
N PHE A 108 -12.76 -0.36 -14.46
CA PHE A 108 -14.10 0.20 -14.26
C PHE A 108 -15.19 -0.89 -14.26
N PHE A 109 -15.27 -1.69 -15.33
CA PHE A 109 -16.32 -2.74 -15.43
C PHE A 109 -16.17 -3.87 -14.41
N SER A 110 -14.99 -4.05 -13.82
CA SER A 110 -14.78 -5.05 -12.75
C SER A 110 -15.17 -4.58 -11.35
N GLY A 111 -15.54 -3.30 -11.18
CA GLY A 111 -15.99 -2.75 -9.90
C GLY A 111 -14.93 -2.75 -8.79
N LEU A 112 -13.64 -2.87 -9.14
CA LEU A 112 -12.56 -3.01 -8.16
C LEU A 112 -12.44 -1.78 -7.25
N ALA A 113 -12.71 -0.58 -7.76
CA ALA A 113 -12.66 0.65 -6.96
C ALA A 113 -13.67 0.61 -5.80
N GLY A 114 -14.93 0.22 -6.07
CA GLY A 114 -15.95 0.09 -5.03
C GLY A 114 -15.60 -0.97 -3.99
N LYS A 115 -15.15 -2.15 -4.44
CA LYS A 115 -14.71 -3.23 -3.53
C LYS A 115 -13.51 -2.82 -2.67
N ALA A 116 -12.54 -2.13 -3.25
CA ALA A 116 -11.41 -1.61 -2.50
C ALA A 116 -11.87 -0.59 -1.46
N ARG A 117 -12.81 0.30 -1.82
CA ARG A 117 -13.39 1.26 -0.88
C ARG A 117 -14.07 0.58 0.30
N GLU A 118 -14.91 -0.42 0.06
CA GLU A 118 -15.56 -1.20 1.12
C GLU A 118 -14.55 -1.79 2.11
N ARG A 119 -13.44 -2.32 1.61
CA ARG A 119 -12.36 -2.87 2.43
C ARG A 119 -11.58 -1.81 3.20
N ILE A 120 -11.28 -0.68 2.57
CA ILE A 120 -10.64 0.48 3.22
C ILE A 120 -11.52 1.01 4.36
N ASP A 121 -12.83 1.16 4.12
CA ASP A 121 -13.79 1.62 5.11
C ASP A 121 -13.93 0.67 6.28
N ALA A 122 -13.92 -0.65 6.01
CA ALA A 122 -13.91 -1.64 7.07
C ALA A 122 -12.63 -1.56 7.93
N ALA A 123 -11.46 -1.42 7.32
CA ALA A 123 -10.19 -1.27 8.04
C ALA A 123 -10.18 0.00 8.92
N LEU A 124 -10.55 1.15 8.36
CA LEU A 124 -10.62 2.43 9.10
C LEU A 124 -11.75 2.46 10.13
N GLY A 125 -12.85 1.72 9.91
CA GLY A 125 -13.92 1.59 10.90
C GLY A 125 -13.48 0.80 12.13
N LEU A 126 -12.56 -0.16 11.96
CA LEU A 126 -11.99 -0.97 13.05
C LEU A 126 -10.79 -0.26 13.71
N ASP A 127 -9.98 0.45 12.94
CA ASP A 127 -8.81 1.20 13.41
C ASP A 127 -8.70 2.56 12.69
N PRO A 128 -9.38 3.62 13.19
CA PRO A 128 -9.48 4.92 12.51
C PRO A 128 -8.17 5.71 12.41
N GLU A 129 -7.16 5.32 13.18
CA GLU A 129 -5.84 5.95 13.18
C GLU A 129 -4.77 5.03 12.61
N ASN A 130 -5.17 3.96 11.91
CA ASN A 130 -4.23 3.11 11.21
C ASN A 130 -3.52 3.89 10.09
N PRO A 131 -2.21 4.12 10.18
CA PRO A 131 -1.51 4.97 9.21
C PRO A 131 -1.43 4.31 7.82
N TRP A 132 -1.42 2.97 7.75
CA TRP A 132 -1.44 2.24 6.47
C TRP A 132 -2.81 2.29 5.79
N ALA A 133 -3.89 2.16 6.55
CA ALA A 133 -5.24 2.28 6.00
C ALA A 133 -5.56 3.71 5.54
N LEU A 134 -5.08 4.73 6.28
CA LEU A 134 -5.17 6.13 5.87
C LEU A 134 -4.39 6.39 4.58
N SER A 135 -3.14 5.90 4.49
CA SER A 135 -2.33 5.98 3.26
C SER A 135 -3.00 5.30 2.07
N THR A 136 -3.59 4.12 2.29
CA THR A 136 -4.30 3.35 1.25
C THR A 136 -5.58 4.06 0.80
N SER A 137 -6.34 4.64 1.74
CA SER A 137 -7.52 5.48 1.44
C SER A 137 -7.13 6.68 0.60
N ALA A 138 -6.05 7.36 0.99
CA ALA A 138 -5.54 8.53 0.29
C ALA A 138 -5.15 8.21 -1.15
N ALA A 139 -4.35 7.15 -1.34
CA ALA A 139 -3.97 6.67 -2.66
C ALA A 139 -5.19 6.30 -3.52
N TRP A 140 -6.18 5.62 -2.94
CA TRP A 140 -7.41 5.24 -3.63
C TRP A 140 -8.19 6.48 -4.11
N ARG A 141 -8.37 7.49 -3.25
CA ARG A 141 -9.12 8.71 -3.58
C ARG A 141 -8.49 9.46 -4.74
N ILE A 142 -7.17 9.69 -4.65
CA ILE A 142 -6.43 10.42 -5.68
C ILE A 142 -6.43 9.63 -6.99
N GLU A 143 -6.13 8.34 -6.95
CA GLU A 143 -6.00 7.54 -8.18
C GLU A 143 -7.35 7.32 -8.87
N VAL A 144 -8.43 7.08 -8.11
CA VAL A 144 -9.78 6.94 -8.68
C VAL A 144 -10.26 8.26 -9.27
N ALA A 145 -10.00 9.40 -8.63
CA ALA A 145 -10.29 10.72 -9.19
C ALA A 145 -9.52 10.96 -10.49
N ARG A 146 -8.21 10.73 -10.47
CA ARG A 146 -7.30 10.90 -11.62
C ARG A 146 -7.69 10.04 -12.82
N ARG A 147 -8.25 8.86 -12.58
CA ARG A 147 -8.77 7.94 -13.62
C ARG A 147 -10.22 8.24 -14.04
N GLY A 148 -10.83 9.32 -13.56
CA GLY A 148 -12.18 9.76 -13.94
C GLY A 148 -13.33 9.16 -13.14
N GLY A 149 -13.05 8.45 -12.05
CA GLY A 149 -14.05 7.82 -11.17
C GLY A 149 -14.52 8.68 -9.99
N GLY A 150 -13.98 9.89 -9.83
CA GLY A 150 -14.21 10.79 -8.68
C GLY A 150 -15.68 10.90 -8.27
N ALA A 151 -16.53 11.38 -9.18
CA ALA A 151 -17.95 11.59 -8.91
C ALA A 151 -18.75 10.29 -8.69
N LEU A 152 -18.35 9.19 -9.34
CA LEU A 152 -19.07 7.91 -9.23
C LEU A 152 -18.83 7.24 -7.87
N TYR A 153 -17.63 7.36 -7.34
CA TYR A 153 -17.20 6.66 -6.13
C TYR A 153 -17.03 7.57 -4.90
N ASP A 154 -17.36 8.86 -4.99
CA ASP A 154 -17.05 9.88 -3.97
C ASP A 154 -15.54 9.90 -3.61
N ALA A 155 -14.71 9.70 -4.64
CA ALA A 155 -13.26 9.75 -4.54
C ALA A 155 -12.80 11.21 -4.61
N ASP A 156 -12.81 11.88 -3.46
CA ASP A 156 -12.34 13.25 -3.29
C ASP A 156 -10.81 13.30 -3.09
N PRO A 157 -10.04 13.84 -4.05
CA PRO A 157 -8.59 13.88 -3.96
C PRO A 157 -8.08 14.86 -2.87
N GLN A 158 -8.87 15.88 -2.48
CA GLN A 158 -8.49 16.79 -1.40
C GLN A 158 -8.48 16.07 -0.05
N LYS A 159 -9.51 15.25 0.22
CA LYS A 159 -9.51 14.35 1.38
C LYS A 159 -8.35 13.37 1.34
N GLY A 160 -7.97 12.90 0.14
CA GLY A 160 -6.81 12.04 -0.03
C GLY A 160 -5.49 12.73 0.37
N HIS A 161 -5.29 13.97 -0.05
CA HIS A 161 -4.14 14.78 0.39
C HIS A 161 -4.09 14.91 1.92
N GLU A 162 -5.21 15.25 2.56
CA GLU A 162 -5.31 15.36 4.03
C GLU A 162 -5.05 14.02 4.76
N GLU A 163 -5.61 12.92 4.24
CA GLU A 163 -5.40 11.57 4.78
C GLU A 163 -3.92 11.15 4.68
N PHE A 164 -3.21 11.50 3.60
CA PHE A 164 -1.78 11.26 3.47
C PHE A 164 -0.95 12.05 4.49
N LEU A 165 -1.25 13.33 4.69
CA LEU A 165 -0.56 14.14 5.69
C LEU A 165 -0.78 13.57 7.09
N LYS A 166 -2.01 13.14 7.40
CA LYS A 166 -2.33 12.45 8.66
C LYS A 166 -1.56 11.13 8.81
N ALA A 167 -1.53 10.30 7.77
CA ALA A 167 -0.81 9.02 7.79
C ALA A 167 0.69 9.20 8.08
N ARG A 168 1.33 10.18 7.43
CA ARG A 168 2.75 10.52 7.66
C ARG A 168 3.00 11.03 9.09
N ALA A 169 2.09 11.83 9.63
CA ALA A 169 2.20 12.33 11.00
C ALA A 169 2.06 11.20 12.05
N LEU A 170 1.23 10.20 11.78
CA LEU A 170 1.01 9.04 12.66
C LEU A 170 2.14 8.00 12.57
N ALA A 171 2.81 7.89 11.42
CA ALA A 171 3.91 6.95 11.20
C ALA A 171 5.17 7.67 10.67
N PRO A 172 5.77 8.58 11.46
CA PRO A 172 6.98 9.27 11.05
C PRO A 172 8.11 8.27 10.81
N GLY A 173 8.82 8.42 9.70
CA GLY A 173 9.93 7.53 9.34
C GLY A 173 9.52 6.20 8.69
N ASN A 174 8.23 5.98 8.40
CA ASN A 174 7.81 4.83 7.58
C ASN A 174 8.08 5.14 6.08
N PRO A 175 9.03 4.44 5.42
CA PRO A 175 9.41 4.76 4.05
C PRO A 175 8.29 4.49 3.04
N VAL A 176 7.40 3.54 3.32
CA VAL A 176 6.33 3.15 2.38
C VAL A 176 5.23 4.19 2.35
N ILE A 177 4.77 4.63 3.52
CA ILE A 177 3.75 5.68 3.62
C ILE A 177 4.27 6.99 3.02
N ALA A 178 5.53 7.34 3.31
CA ALA A 178 6.18 8.51 2.75
C ALA A 178 6.30 8.42 1.21
N TYR A 179 6.73 7.27 0.69
CA TYR A 179 6.85 7.05 -0.76
C TYR A 179 5.50 7.08 -1.49
N GLU A 180 4.46 6.39 -0.99
CA GLU A 180 3.14 6.41 -1.63
C GLU A 180 2.54 7.83 -1.59
N CYS A 181 2.73 8.57 -0.50
CA CYS A 181 2.35 9.98 -0.44
C CYS A 181 3.05 10.80 -1.53
N ALA A 182 4.36 10.68 -1.65
CA ALA A 182 5.13 11.36 -2.70
C ALA A 182 4.63 11.00 -4.11
N LEU A 183 4.52 9.70 -4.39
CA LEU A 183 4.12 9.18 -5.69
C LEU A 183 2.75 9.71 -6.10
N ARG A 184 1.74 9.63 -5.23
CA ARG A 184 0.37 9.99 -5.58
C ARG A 184 0.15 11.49 -5.66
N LEU A 185 0.76 12.28 -4.77
CA LEU A 185 0.66 13.75 -4.83
C LEU A 185 1.34 14.32 -6.07
N LEU A 186 2.53 13.80 -6.42
CA LEU A 186 3.23 14.23 -7.63
C LEU A 186 2.54 13.72 -8.91
N ALA A 187 1.93 12.53 -8.88
CA ALA A 187 1.15 12.00 -9.99
C ALA A 187 -0.17 12.77 -10.25
N ASP A 188 -0.79 13.37 -9.23
CA ASP A 188 -1.98 14.22 -9.40
C ASP A 188 -1.65 15.49 -10.19
N GLY A 189 -0.44 16.05 -9.99
CA GLY A 189 0.09 17.16 -10.79
C GLY A 189 -0.38 18.55 -10.36
N ARG A 190 -1.14 18.67 -9.26
CA ARG A 190 -1.47 19.96 -8.64
C ARG A 190 -0.22 20.69 -8.15
N ALA A 191 -0.10 21.95 -8.54
CA ALA A 191 1.05 22.77 -8.20
C ALA A 191 1.15 22.99 -6.68
N GLU A 192 0.01 23.15 -6.01
CA GLU A 192 -0.08 23.37 -4.56
C GLU A 192 0.38 22.17 -3.74
N TRP A 193 0.33 20.95 -4.28
CA TRP A 193 0.72 19.71 -3.57
C TRP A 193 2.15 19.28 -3.83
N ARG A 194 2.83 19.89 -4.82
CA ARG A 194 4.18 19.50 -5.20
C ARG A 194 5.16 19.61 -4.03
N ALA A 195 5.07 20.66 -3.23
CA ALA A 195 5.93 20.85 -2.06
C ALA A 195 5.75 19.71 -1.04
N ASP A 196 4.52 19.33 -0.74
CA ASP A 196 4.21 18.23 0.18
C ASP A 196 4.68 16.87 -0.37
N GLY A 197 4.51 16.64 -1.68
CA GLY A 197 4.98 15.44 -2.37
C GLY A 197 6.50 15.30 -2.35
N LEU A 198 7.24 16.40 -2.57
CA LEU A 198 8.70 16.41 -2.47
C LEU A 198 9.17 16.20 -1.02
N ALA A 199 8.52 16.83 -0.05
CA ALA A 199 8.82 16.60 1.36
C ALA A 199 8.56 15.14 1.78
N ALA A 200 7.50 14.52 1.24
CA ALA A 200 7.24 13.10 1.46
C ALA A 200 8.33 12.20 0.85
N LEU A 201 8.85 12.59 -0.31
CA LEU A 201 9.95 11.86 -0.94
C LEU A 201 11.24 11.95 -0.11
N ASP A 202 11.56 13.13 0.41
CA ASP A 202 12.70 13.34 1.30
C ASP A 202 12.58 12.49 2.57
N ASP A 203 11.39 12.41 3.17
CA ASP A 203 11.14 11.53 4.32
C ASP A 203 11.37 10.05 3.97
N ALA A 204 10.93 9.60 2.80
CA ALA A 204 11.14 8.21 2.35
C ALA A 204 12.64 7.91 2.19
N LEU A 205 13.41 8.86 1.65
CA LEU A 205 14.86 8.76 1.48
C LEU A 205 15.61 8.76 2.83
N ALA A 206 15.12 9.50 3.82
CA ALA A 206 15.74 9.63 5.14
C ALA A 206 15.34 8.51 6.12
N ALA A 207 14.28 7.76 5.82
CA ALA A 207 13.79 6.66 6.65
C ALA A 207 14.87 5.57 6.86
N THR A 208 14.70 4.80 7.94
CA THR A 208 15.52 3.61 8.21
C THR A 208 14.65 2.37 8.01
N PRO A 209 14.81 1.65 6.88
CA PRO A 209 14.06 0.43 6.62
C PRO A 209 14.30 -0.64 7.69
N THR A 210 13.22 -1.34 8.05
CA THR A 210 13.22 -2.45 9.02
C THR A 210 12.89 -3.80 8.37
N THR A 211 12.44 -3.77 7.12
CA THR A 211 12.15 -4.95 6.30
C THR A 211 12.75 -4.80 4.90
N GLU A 212 12.94 -5.90 4.19
CA GLU A 212 13.40 -5.87 2.80
C GLU A 212 12.40 -5.11 1.90
N PHE A 213 11.09 -5.28 2.14
CA PHE A 213 10.06 -4.52 1.43
C PHE A 213 10.27 -3.00 1.57
N GLU A 214 10.55 -2.53 2.79
CA GLU A 214 10.84 -1.12 3.05
C GLU A 214 12.15 -0.66 2.39
N SER A 215 13.16 -1.53 2.33
CA SER A 215 14.43 -1.27 1.64
C SER A 215 14.23 -1.09 0.14
N ASP A 216 13.43 -1.96 -0.47
CA ASP A 216 13.09 -1.91 -1.90
C ASP A 216 12.25 -0.68 -2.23
N ILE A 217 11.28 -0.33 -1.39
CA ILE A 217 10.52 0.93 -1.55
C ILE A 217 11.44 2.15 -1.43
N GLN A 218 12.41 2.14 -0.52
CA GLN A 218 13.39 3.23 -0.45
C GLN A 218 14.29 3.28 -1.70
N ALA A 219 14.58 2.13 -2.32
CA ALA A 219 15.26 2.11 -3.61
C ALA A 219 14.42 2.74 -4.73
N LEU A 220 13.10 2.51 -4.74
CA LEU A 220 12.18 3.22 -5.63
C LEU A 220 12.15 4.72 -5.34
N ALA A 221 12.16 5.14 -4.07
CA ALA A 221 12.25 6.56 -3.71
C ALA A 221 13.53 7.22 -4.28
N ARG A 222 14.69 6.54 -4.21
CA ARG A 222 15.95 7.01 -4.83
C ARG A 222 15.83 7.13 -6.35
N ALA A 223 15.23 6.13 -7.00
CA ALA A 223 14.99 6.17 -8.44
C ALA A 223 14.01 7.29 -8.83
N PHE A 224 12.99 7.55 -8.00
CA PHE A 224 12.04 8.63 -8.24
C PHE A 224 12.71 10.00 -8.13
N ALA A 225 13.50 10.23 -7.09
CA ALA A 225 14.27 11.47 -6.92
C ALA A 225 15.22 11.71 -8.09
N ALA A 226 15.89 10.66 -8.57
CA ALA A 226 16.74 10.74 -9.77
C ALA A 226 15.93 11.09 -11.03
N ALA A 227 14.73 10.52 -11.19
CA ALA A 227 13.84 10.84 -12.30
C ALA A 227 13.36 12.30 -12.27
N ILE A 228 13.02 12.84 -11.09
CA ILE A 228 12.68 14.25 -10.90
C ILE A 228 13.86 15.15 -11.27
N ALA A 229 15.08 14.81 -10.83
CA ALA A 229 16.29 15.57 -11.16
C ALA A 229 16.62 15.54 -12.67
N ALA A 230 16.22 14.49 -13.38
CA ALA A 230 16.35 14.36 -14.82
C ALA A 230 15.27 15.14 -15.62
N GLY A 231 14.28 15.72 -14.95
CA GLY A 231 13.25 16.60 -15.51
C GLY A 231 11.91 15.93 -15.78
N ASP A 232 10.90 16.74 -16.11
CA ASP A 232 9.47 16.38 -16.16
C ASP A 232 9.16 15.11 -16.96
N LYS A 233 9.88 14.89 -18.07
CA LYS A 233 9.69 13.69 -18.91
C LYS A 233 10.10 12.41 -18.17
N ALA A 234 11.21 12.46 -17.44
CA ALA A 234 11.68 11.32 -16.65
C ALA A 234 10.81 11.11 -15.43
N GLU A 235 10.43 12.19 -14.72
CA GLU A 235 9.46 12.16 -13.62
C GLU A 235 8.16 11.46 -14.04
N LYS A 236 7.56 11.91 -15.16
CA LYS A 236 6.35 11.32 -15.70
C LYS A 236 6.52 9.84 -16.08
N ALA A 237 7.63 9.49 -16.73
CA ALA A 237 7.90 8.11 -17.13
C ALA A 237 8.05 7.19 -15.91
N PHE A 238 8.66 7.67 -14.82
CA PHE A 238 8.74 6.94 -13.56
C PHE A 238 7.35 6.71 -12.97
N ILE A 239 6.54 7.77 -12.84
CA ILE A 239 5.17 7.71 -12.30
C ILE A 239 4.31 6.73 -13.10
N ASP A 240 4.34 6.80 -14.44
CA ASP A 240 3.53 5.94 -15.31
C ASP A 240 3.95 4.45 -15.26
N ALA A 241 5.15 4.16 -14.75
CA ALA A 241 5.64 2.78 -14.60
C ALA A 241 5.23 2.13 -13.27
N GLN A 242 4.87 2.94 -12.26
CA GLN A 242 4.46 2.45 -10.95
C GLN A 242 3.04 1.83 -10.99
N PRO A 243 2.73 0.88 -10.09
CA PRO A 243 1.36 0.40 -9.91
C PRO A 243 0.38 1.50 -9.45
#